data_AF-R9JF40-F1
#
_entry.id   AF-R9JF40-F1
#
_cell.length_a   1.000
_cell.length_b   1.000
_cell.length_c   1.000
_cell.angle_alpha   90.00
_cell.angle_beta   90.00
_cell.angle_gamma   90.00
#
_symmetry.space_group_name_H-M   'P 1'
#
loop_
_entity.id
_entity.type
_entity.pdbx_description
1 polymer ?
#
loop_
_entity_poly.entity_id
_entity_poly.type
_entity_poly.pdbx_seq_one_letter_code
_entity_poly.pdbx_strand_id
1 'polypeptide(L)' 'MKKIIAGIGFELTGALMLCCSSLIASLGMENTTEWHTELGRYWQTVSNMGLFPVLIIGAVLLTTGVIFSLWGVFSKSDK' A
#
# COMPACT_ATOMS: atom_id res chain seq x y z
N MET A 1 -1.99 16.85 17.71
CA MET A 1 -0.85 15.92 17.90
C MET A 1 -1.26 14.45 17.81
N LYS A 2 -2.18 13.93 18.65
CA LYS A 2 -2.62 12.51 18.59
C LYS A 2 -3.08 12.03 17.20
N LYS A 3 -3.85 12.86 16.47
CA LYS A 3 -4.35 12.54 15.12
C LYS A 3 -3.27 12.42 14.06
N ILE A 4 -2.22 13.26 14.14
CA ILE A 4 -1.08 13.24 13.21
C ILE A 4 -0.23 11.99 13.46
N ILE A 5 0.01 11.64 14.72
CA ILE A 5 0.77 10.43 15.07
C ILE A 5 0.04 9.17 14.58
N ALA A 6 -1.28 9.12 14.72
CA ALA A 6 -2.09 8.04 14.16
C ALA A 6 -2.01 8.01 12.62
N GLY A 7 -2.10 9.17 11.97
CA GLY A 7 -1.96 9.30 10.51
C GLY A 7 -0.64 8.75 9.99
N ILE A 8 0.48 9.16 10.59
CA ILE A 8 1.83 8.67 10.26
C ILE A 8 1.94 7.16 10.45
N GLY A 9 1.34 6.61 11.52
CA GLY A 9 1.32 5.17 11.76
C GLY A 9 0.61 4.41 10.64
N PHE A 10 -0.58 4.87 10.24
CA PHE A 10 -1.32 4.28 9.12
C PHE A 10 -0.60 4.44 7.77
N GLU A 11 0.05 5.58 7.54
CA GLU A 11 0.85 5.82 6.33
C GLU A 11 2.05 4.87 6.24
N LEU A 12 2.82 4.72 7.32
CA LEU A 12 3.97 3.82 7.38
C LEU A 12 3.56 2.36 7.18
N THR A 13 2.51 1.89 7.87
CA THR A 13 2.02 0.52 7.70
C THR A 13 1.49 0.27 6.30
N GLY A 14 0.69 1.20 5.74
CA GLY A 14 0.17 1.09 4.39
C GLY A 14 1.29 1.07 3.34
N ALA A 15 2.28 1.96 3.47
CA ALA A 15 3.43 2.03 2.56
C ALA A 15 4.27 0.74 2.62
N LEU A 16 4.57 0.23 3.82
CA LEU A 16 5.30 -1.02 4.00
C LEU A 16 4.57 -2.20 3.37
N MET A 17 3.25 -2.31 3.57
CA MET A 17 2.44 -3.38 2.96
C MET A 17 2.50 -3.34 1.44
N LEU A 18 2.39 -2.16 0.82
CA LEU A 18 2.50 -2.00 -0.63
C LEU A 18 3.90 -2.32 -1.14
N CYS A 19 4.94 -1.79 -0.50
CA CYS A 19 6.33 -2.03 -0.89
C CYS A 19 6.73 -3.50 -0.77
N CYS A 20 6.42 -4.15 0.35
CA CYS A 20 6.71 -5.56 0.56
C CYS A 20 5.95 -6.44 -0.43
N SER A 21 4.67 -6.15 -0.68
CA SER A 21 3.87 -6.92 -1.65
C SER A 21 4.40 -6.75 -3.07
N SER A 22 4.81 -5.54 -3.43
CA SER A 22 5.40 -5.26 -4.75
C SER A 22 6.74 -5.98 -4.92
N LEU A 23 7.58 -6.02 -3.88
CA LEU A 23 8.82 -6.78 -3.89
C LEU A 23 8.59 -8.29 -4.04
N ILE A 24 7.66 -8.86 -3.28
CA ILE A 24 7.31 -10.28 -3.37
C ILE A 24 6.80 -10.62 -4.77
N ALA A 25 5.91 -9.78 -5.33
CA ALA A 25 5.41 -9.96 -6.68
C ALA A 25 6.55 -9.88 -7.71
N SER A 26 7.45 -8.91 -7.61
CA SER A 26 8.59 -8.77 -8.53
C SER A 26 9.53 -9.98 -8.49
N LEU A 27 9.84 -10.51 -7.29
CA LEU A 27 10.63 -11.74 -7.13
C LEU A 27 9.90 -12.99 -7.64
N GLY A 28 8.56 -12.96 -7.66
CA GLY A 28 7.74 -14.06 -8.19
C GLY A 28 7.55 -14.04 -9.70
N MET A 29 7.87 -12.93 -10.37
CA MET A 29 7.64 -12.77 -11.82
C MET A 29 8.41 -13.79 -12.65
N GLU A 30 9.58 -14.21 -12.21
CA GLU A 30 10.39 -15.26 -12.86
C GLU A 30 9.69 -16.62 -12.93
N ASN A 31 8.77 -16.89 -12.00
CA ASN A 31 7.94 -18.11 -12.03
C ASN A 31 6.69 -17.98 -12.93
N THR A 32 6.46 -16.82 -13.54
CA THR A 32 5.24 -16.53 -14.31
C THR A 32 5.59 -16.29 -15.78
N THR A 33 5.25 -17.25 -16.64
CA THR A 33 5.58 -17.24 -18.08
C THR A 33 4.37 -17.05 -19.00
N GLU A 34 3.17 -16.94 -18.43
CA GLU A 34 1.90 -16.84 -19.17
C GLU A 34 1.75 -15.55 -19.98
N TRP A 35 2.48 -14.49 -19.63
CA TRP A 35 2.40 -13.18 -20.28
C TRP A 35 3.75 -12.77 -20.86
N HIS A 36 3.76 -12.27 -22.09
CA HIS A 36 4.97 -11.73 -22.73
C HIS A 36 5.36 -10.34 -22.19
N THR A 37 4.41 -9.58 -21.65
CA THR A 37 4.65 -8.25 -21.08
C THR A 37 4.98 -8.35 -19.60
N GLU A 38 5.94 -7.54 -19.12
CA GLU A 38 6.31 -7.49 -17.69
C GLU A 38 5.13 -7.11 -16.79
N LEU A 39 4.30 -6.15 -17.21
CA LEU A 39 3.15 -5.72 -16.42
C LEU A 39 2.10 -6.83 -16.27
N GLY A 40 1.84 -7.59 -17.35
CA GLY A 40 0.99 -8.77 -17.30
C GLY A 40 1.55 -9.86 -16.39
N ARG A 41 2.86 -10.13 -16.46
CA ARG A 41 3.54 -11.08 -15.56
C ARG A 41 3.40 -10.64 -14.10
N TYR A 42 3.62 -9.36 -13.81
CA TYR A 42 3.48 -8.80 -12.46
C TYR A 42 2.07 -9.01 -11.89
N TRP A 43 1.03 -8.60 -12.60
CA TRP A 43 -0.35 -8.74 -12.13
C TRP A 43 -0.79 -10.20 -12.02
N GLN A 44 -0.30 -11.06 -12.91
CA GLN A 44 -0.52 -12.50 -12.82
C GLN A 44 0.17 -13.09 -11.59
N THR A 45 1.41 -12.68 -11.27
CA THR A 45 2.10 -13.08 -10.04
C THR A 45 1.36 -12.59 -8.78
N VAL A 46 0.90 -11.33 -8.77
CA VAL A 46 0.08 -10.76 -7.69
C VAL A 46 -1.18 -11.61 -7.46
N SER A 47 -1.82 -12.06 -8.55
CA SER A 47 -2.98 -12.94 -8.50
C SER A 47 -2.62 -14.33 -7.96
N ASN A 48 -1.60 -14.97 -8.53
CA ASN A 48 -1.16 -16.32 -8.19
C ASN A 48 -0.71 -16.44 -6.72
N MET A 49 -0.10 -15.39 -6.19
CA MET A 49 0.35 -15.32 -4.79
C MET A 49 -0.72 -14.76 -3.84
N GLY A 50 -1.91 -14.40 -4.33
CA GLY A 50 -3.00 -13.89 -3.51
C GLY A 50 -2.69 -12.56 -2.83
N LEU A 51 -1.88 -11.69 -3.45
CA LEU A 51 -1.44 -10.41 -2.87
C LEU A 51 -2.47 -9.28 -3.00
N PHE A 52 -3.56 -9.49 -3.74
CA PHE A 52 -4.64 -8.50 -3.91
C PHE A 52 -5.22 -7.94 -2.60
N PRO A 53 -5.57 -8.76 -1.59
CA PRO A 53 -6.08 -8.24 -0.32
C PRO A 53 -5.07 -7.34 0.39
N VAL A 54 -3.77 -7.68 0.29
CA VAL A 54 -2.69 -6.90 0.93
C VAL A 54 -2.54 -5.54 0.24
N LEU A 55 -2.62 -5.49 -1.09
CA LEU A 55 -2.60 -4.24 -1.84
C LEU A 55 -3.81 -3.35 -1.50
N ILE A 56 -5.00 -3.93 -1.39
CA ILE A 56 -6.23 -3.20 -1.03
C ILE A 56 -6.13 -2.64 0.39
N ILE A 57 -5.74 -3.47 1.37
CA ILE A 57 -5.59 -3.04 2.76
C ILE A 57 -4.52 -1.95 2.86
N GLY A 58 -3.38 -2.12 2.19
CA GLY A 58 -2.31 -1.12 2.15
C GLY A 58 -2.79 0.23 1.61
N ALA A 59 -3.55 0.23 0.51
CA ALA A 59 -4.12 1.45 -0.07
C ALA A 59 -5.16 2.13 0.84
N VAL A 60 -6.00 1.35 1.53
CA VAL A 60 -6.99 1.87 2.49
C VAL A 60 -6.28 2.51 3.70
N LEU A 61 -5.22 1.87 4.21
CA LEU A 61 -4.43 2.40 5.33
C LEU A 61 -3.73 3.70 4.94
N LEU A 62 -3.13 3.78 3.74
CA LEU A 62 -2.54 5.02 3.23
C LEU A 62 -3.57 6.14 3.14
N THR A 63 -4.73 5.87 2.54
CA THR A 63 -5.79 6.88 2.38
C THR A 63 -6.28 7.38 3.74
N THR A 64 -6.48 6.45 4.69
CA THR A 64 -6.90 6.77 6.05
C THR A 64 -5.84 7.58 6.79
N GLY A 65 -4.57 7.22 6.63
CA GLY A 65 -3.43 7.93 7.20
C GLY A 65 -3.35 9.37 6.72
N VAL A 66 -3.45 9.60 5.41
CA VAL A 66 -3.48 10.94 4.81
C VAL A 66 -4.65 11.77 5.34
N ILE A 67 -5.85 11.19 5.44
CA ILE A 67 -7.03 11.87 6.00
C ILE A 67 -6.78 12.29 7.46
N PHE A 68 -6.23 11.40 8.29
CA PHE A 68 -5.94 11.71 9.69
C PHE A 68 -4.82 12.74 9.85
N SER A 69 -3.78 12.68 9.00
CA SER A 69 -2.70 13.65 8.94
C SER A 69 -3.23 15.04 8.58
N LEU A 70 -4.01 15.15 7.50
CA LEU A 70 -4.65 16.40 7.06
C LEU A 70 -5.60 16.95 8.13
N TRP A 71 -6.49 16.11 8.68
CA TRP A 71 -7.37 16.52 9.79
C TRP A 71 -6.56 17.05 10.96
N GLY A 72 -5.50 16.34 11.34
CA GLY A 72 -4.63 16.71 12.45
C GLY A 72 -3.99 18.09 12.27
N VAL A 73 -3.58 18.43 11.05
CA VAL A 73 -3.04 19.74 10.67
C VAL A 73 -4.12 20.81 10.69
N PHE A 74 -5.25 20.61 9.99
CA PHE A 74 -6.32 21.60 9.91
C PHE A 74 -6.97 21.89 11.26
N SER A 75 -7.19 20.88 12.11
CA SER A 75 -7.75 21.09 13.46
C SER A 75 -6.82 21.84 14.41
N LYS A 76 -5.54 21.98 14.05
CA LYS A 76 -4.58 22.82 14.78
C LYS A 76 -4.57 24.27 14.27
N SER A 77 -5.02 24.50 13.04
CA SER A 77 -5.09 25.83 12.41
C SER A 77 -6.31 26.65 12.82
N ASP A 78 -7.35 26.00 13.38
CA ASP A 78 -8.58 26.63 13.89
C ASP A 78 -8.43 27.14 15.35
N LYS A 79 -7.23 27.07 15.92
CA LYS A 79 -6.88 27.54 17.27
C LYS A 79 -5.73 28.52 17.21
#